data_AF-A0A642UUU2-F1
#
_entry.id   AF-A0A642UUU2-F1
#
_cell.length_a   1.000
_cell.length_b   1.000
_cell.length_c   1.000
_cell.angle_alpha   90.00
_cell.angle_beta   90.00
_cell.angle_gamma   90.00
#
_symmetry.space_group_name_H-M   'P 1'
#
loop_
_entity.id
_entity.type
_entity.pdbx_description
1 polymer ?
#
loop_
_entity_poly.entity_id
_entity_poly.type
_entity_poly.pdbx_seq_one_letter_code
_entity_poly.pdbx_strand_id
1 'polypeptide(L)'
;MEALAAPGVFNFLASAIESPPSDPRLRNTIEIFSLGTLLHYHRHRDHCLDLDATLAAKLLQLTLISISNECDGLKVPITQLAEQYGIPTTVELDRAIIYMVDHKYVDMTIAGDSLVIGPALVYRDSYDPEIYQLQLLSEEEVAARSVPLAKDNLQHWFDHQVAPLRQEFVASSKKRKPSQ
;
A
#
# COMPACT_ATOMS: atom_id res chain seq x y z
N MET A 1 7.46 -19.07 -7.65
CA MET A 1 6.77 -18.36 -8.75
C MET A 1 5.27 -18.56 -8.69
N GLU A 2 4.77 -19.80 -8.61
CA GLU A 2 3.33 -20.09 -8.54
C GLU A 2 2.61 -19.38 -7.36
N ALA A 3 3.26 -19.32 -6.20
CA ALA A 3 2.73 -18.58 -5.04
C ALA A 3 2.59 -17.06 -5.28
N LEU A 4 3.50 -16.44 -6.04
CA LEU A 4 3.42 -15.00 -6.36
C LEU A 4 2.26 -14.73 -7.33
N ALA A 5 2.02 -15.64 -8.27
CA ALA A 5 0.94 -15.53 -9.24
C ALA A 5 -0.45 -15.89 -8.68
N ALA A 6 -0.53 -16.38 -7.44
CA ALA A 6 -1.77 -16.87 -6.85
C ALA A 6 -2.86 -15.76 -6.80
N PRO A 7 -4.05 -15.98 -7.37
CA PRO A 7 -5.16 -15.04 -7.27
C PRO A 7 -5.56 -14.80 -5.81
N GLY A 8 -5.87 -13.55 -5.46
CA GLY A 8 -6.32 -13.17 -4.11
C GLY A 8 -5.24 -13.21 -3.01
N VAL A 9 -4.01 -13.66 -3.30
CA VAL A 9 -2.91 -13.65 -2.33
C VAL A 9 -2.09 -12.36 -2.48
N PHE A 10 -1.98 -11.56 -1.42
CA PHE A 10 -1.26 -10.26 -1.47
C PHE A 10 -0.19 -10.12 -0.37
N ASN A 11 0.07 -11.20 0.36
CA ASN A 11 1.03 -11.25 1.45
C ASN A 11 2.03 -12.38 1.16
N PHE A 12 3.31 -12.06 1.15
CA PHE A 12 4.41 -12.95 0.77
C PHE A 12 5.58 -12.88 1.75
N LEU A 13 5.66 -11.83 2.58
CA LEU A 13 6.84 -11.54 3.40
C LEU A 13 7.05 -12.62 4.47
N ALA A 14 5.97 -13.04 5.15
CA ALA A 14 6.05 -14.08 6.18
C ALA A 14 6.67 -15.38 5.65
N SER A 15 6.20 -15.87 4.49
CA SER A 15 6.76 -17.08 3.88
C SER A 15 8.22 -16.90 3.45
N ALA A 16 8.60 -15.70 3.02
CA ALA A 16 9.98 -15.38 2.65
C ALA A 16 10.92 -15.26 3.87
N ILE A 17 10.39 -14.93 5.05
CA ILE A 17 11.16 -14.94 6.30
C ILE A 17 11.34 -16.37 6.81
N GLU A 18 10.28 -17.18 6.80
CA GLU A 18 10.32 -18.56 7.26
C GLU A 18 11.20 -19.45 6.37
N SER A 19 11.14 -19.23 5.06
CA SER A 19 11.93 -19.98 4.07
C SER A 19 12.52 -19.02 3.03
N PRO A 20 13.64 -18.36 3.35
CA PRO A 20 14.24 -17.37 2.48
C PRO A 20 14.75 -18.02 1.18
N PRO A 21 14.36 -17.49 0.00
CA PRO A 21 14.86 -18.01 -1.26
C PRO A 21 16.40 -17.91 -1.33
N SER A 22 17.03 -18.93 -1.90
CA SER A 22 18.48 -18.94 -2.13
C SER A 22 18.90 -17.98 -3.26
N ASP A 23 18.03 -17.77 -4.25
CA ASP A 23 18.25 -16.83 -5.36
C ASP A 23 18.01 -15.37 -4.90
N PRO A 24 19.05 -14.51 -4.93
CA PRO A 24 18.92 -13.09 -4.58
C PRO A 24 17.91 -12.34 -5.46
N ARG A 25 17.80 -12.65 -6.76
CA ARG A 25 16.85 -11.96 -7.65
C ARG A 25 15.42 -12.31 -7.27
N LEU A 26 15.15 -13.56 -6.92
CA LEU A 26 13.85 -13.98 -6.42
C LEU A 26 13.53 -13.30 -5.09
N ARG A 27 14.50 -13.24 -4.16
CA ARG A 27 14.31 -12.56 -2.87
C ARG A 27 13.95 -11.08 -3.05
N ASN A 28 14.71 -10.35 -3.88
CA ASN A 28 14.45 -8.96 -4.22
C ASN A 28 13.07 -8.77 -4.89
N THR A 29 12.67 -9.72 -5.73
CA THR A 29 11.34 -9.70 -6.37
C THR A 29 10.23 -9.88 -5.33
N ILE A 30 10.40 -10.79 -4.38
CA ILE A 30 9.44 -10.98 -3.28
C ILE A 30 9.37 -9.71 -2.41
N GLU A 31 10.50 -9.08 -2.11
CA GLU A 31 10.52 -7.81 -1.35
C GLU A 31 9.71 -6.73 -2.05
N ILE A 32 9.84 -6.57 -3.38
CA ILE A 32 9.01 -5.64 -4.15
C ILE A 32 7.54 -6.04 -4.14
N PHE A 33 7.22 -7.33 -4.26
CA PHE A 33 5.84 -7.81 -4.22
C PHE A 33 5.21 -7.61 -2.84
N SER A 34 6.00 -7.66 -1.78
CA SER A 34 5.53 -7.41 -0.42
C SER A 34 5.41 -5.92 -0.13
N LEU A 35 6.45 -5.13 -0.39
CA LEU A 35 6.59 -3.77 0.16
C LEU A 35 6.71 -2.66 -0.91
N GLY A 36 7.03 -3.02 -2.15
CA GLY A 36 7.29 -2.08 -3.25
C GLY A 36 6.09 -1.79 -4.15
N THR A 37 6.34 -1.25 -5.34
CA THR A 37 5.34 -0.91 -6.37
C THR A 37 5.94 -1.20 -7.74
N LEU A 38 5.16 -1.02 -8.81
CA LEU A 38 5.67 -1.09 -10.19
C LEU A 38 6.86 -0.14 -10.42
N LEU A 39 6.81 1.09 -9.91
CA LEU A 39 7.92 2.03 -10.02
C LEU A 39 9.21 1.48 -9.39
N HIS A 40 9.11 0.88 -8.20
CA HIS A 40 10.26 0.25 -7.55
C HIS A 40 10.83 -0.89 -8.40
N TYR A 41 9.98 -1.74 -9.00
CA TYR A 41 10.45 -2.75 -9.95
C TYR A 41 11.17 -2.14 -11.14
N HIS A 42 10.65 -1.08 -11.73
CA HIS A 42 11.31 -0.43 -12.86
C HIS A 42 12.68 0.17 -12.49
N ARG A 43 12.81 0.74 -11.28
CA ARG A 43 14.09 1.28 -10.78
C ARG A 43 15.14 0.19 -10.54
N HIS A 44 14.72 -0.99 -10.08
CA HIS A 44 15.62 -2.06 -9.66
C HIS A 44 15.56 -3.30 -10.55
N ARG A 45 15.06 -3.17 -11.78
CA ARG A 45 14.75 -4.29 -12.68
C ARG A 45 15.92 -5.27 -12.83
N ASP A 46 17.14 -4.75 -12.95
CA ASP A 46 18.35 -5.56 -13.14
C ASP A 46 18.68 -6.46 -11.94
N HIS A 47 18.12 -6.17 -10.76
CA HIS A 47 18.29 -6.93 -9.52
C HIS A 47 17.12 -7.87 -9.21
N CYS A 48 16.09 -7.90 -10.06
CA CYS A 48 14.86 -8.67 -9.87
C CYS A 48 14.71 -9.70 -10.99
N LEU A 49 13.81 -10.67 -10.83
CA LEU A 49 13.44 -11.56 -11.92
C LEU A 49 12.72 -10.78 -13.03
N ASP A 50 12.89 -11.21 -14.26
CA ASP A 50 12.04 -10.72 -15.35
C ASP A 50 10.61 -11.19 -15.12
N LEU A 51 9.68 -10.24 -15.08
CA LEU A 51 8.27 -10.54 -14.88
C LEU A 51 7.65 -10.91 -16.21
N ASP A 52 7.02 -12.08 -16.27
CA ASP A 52 6.08 -12.38 -17.33
C ASP A 52 4.79 -11.55 -17.18
N ALA A 53 3.88 -11.67 -18.15
CA ALA A 53 2.63 -10.92 -18.13
C ALA A 53 1.78 -11.17 -16.88
N THR A 54 1.81 -12.39 -16.34
CA THR A 54 1.03 -12.78 -15.16
C THR A 54 1.56 -12.09 -13.91
N LEU A 55 2.87 -12.12 -13.70
CA LEU A 55 3.51 -11.49 -12.55
C LEU A 55 3.51 -9.97 -12.66
N ALA A 56 3.66 -9.42 -13.87
CA ALA A 56 3.53 -7.97 -14.09
C ALA A 56 2.11 -7.49 -13.74
N ALA A 57 1.07 -8.22 -14.18
CA ALA A 57 -0.31 -7.92 -13.80
C ALA A 57 -0.52 -8.03 -12.28
N LYS A 58 0.10 -9.02 -11.62
CA LYS A 58 0.04 -9.15 -10.17
C LYS A 58 0.69 -7.96 -9.45
N LEU A 59 1.85 -7.50 -9.92
CA LEU A 59 2.52 -6.35 -9.33
C LEU A 59 1.72 -5.05 -9.55
N LEU A 60 1.03 -4.92 -10.68
CA LEU A 60 0.06 -3.84 -10.90
C LEU A 60 -1.08 -3.88 -9.86
N GLN A 61 -1.66 -5.06 -9.59
CA GLN A 61 -2.70 -5.22 -8.56
C GLN A 61 -2.21 -4.80 -7.17
N LEU A 62 -1.01 -5.23 -6.79
CA LEU A 62 -0.37 -4.84 -5.51
C LEU A 62 -0.09 -3.34 -5.41
N THR A 63 0.26 -2.73 -6.55
CA THR A 63 0.43 -1.29 -6.67
C THR A 63 -0.90 -0.55 -6.51
N LEU A 64 -1.99 -1.06 -7.09
CA LEU A 64 -3.33 -0.49 -6.90
C LEU A 64 -3.80 -0.58 -5.44
N ILE A 65 -3.55 -1.69 -4.73
CA ILE A 65 -3.83 -1.79 -3.30
C ILE A 65 -3.09 -0.70 -2.52
N SER A 66 -1.84 -0.44 -2.91
CA SER A 66 -1.03 0.61 -2.27
C SER A 66 -1.59 2.00 -2.51
N ILE A 67 -1.96 2.30 -3.75
CA ILE A 67 -2.61 3.56 -4.13
C ILE A 67 -3.89 3.74 -3.30
N SER A 68 -4.71 2.69 -3.15
CA SER A 68 -5.92 2.75 -2.29
C SER A 68 -5.61 3.06 -0.83
N ASN A 69 -4.55 2.47 -0.26
CA ASN A 69 -4.17 2.75 1.13
C ASN A 69 -3.63 4.17 1.33
N GLU A 70 -2.89 4.70 0.35
CA GLU A 70 -2.20 5.98 0.45
C GLU A 70 -3.08 7.17 0.04
N CYS A 71 -4.09 6.95 -0.81
CA CYS A 71 -4.92 8.00 -1.42
C CYS A 71 -6.42 7.81 -1.17
N ASP A 72 -6.82 7.09 -0.12
CA ASP A 72 -8.23 6.85 0.21
C ASP A 72 -9.04 8.17 0.28
N GLY A 73 -10.18 8.18 -0.39
CA GLY A 73 -11.11 9.32 -0.48
C GLY A 73 -10.70 10.40 -1.48
N LEU A 74 -9.60 10.24 -2.22
CA LEU A 74 -9.10 11.24 -3.16
C LEU A 74 -9.54 10.97 -4.60
N LYS A 75 -9.64 12.05 -5.38
CA LYS A 75 -9.70 11.99 -6.85
C LYS A 75 -8.34 12.42 -7.40
N VAL A 76 -7.62 11.50 -8.04
CA VAL A 76 -6.24 11.73 -8.50
C VAL A 76 -6.13 11.52 -10.01
N PRO A 77 -5.49 12.44 -10.76
CA PRO A 77 -5.21 12.25 -12.18
C PRO A 77 -4.37 10.99 -12.44
N ILE A 78 -4.72 10.22 -13.47
CA ILE A 78 -4.00 8.99 -13.84
C ILE A 78 -2.54 9.30 -14.20
N THR A 79 -2.26 10.46 -14.79
CA THR A 79 -0.89 10.90 -15.12
C THR A 79 -0.03 11.05 -13.88
N GLN A 80 -0.58 11.64 -12.81
CA GLN A 80 0.12 11.76 -11.53
C GLN A 80 0.41 10.38 -10.92
N LEU A 81 -0.55 9.46 -10.97
CA LEU A 81 -0.35 8.10 -10.49
C LEU A 81 0.69 7.34 -11.32
N ALA A 82 0.72 7.54 -12.64
CA ALA A 82 1.73 6.96 -13.52
C ALA A 82 3.14 7.44 -13.15
N GLU A 83 3.31 8.73 -12.86
CA GLU A 83 4.59 9.30 -12.42
C GLU A 83 5.02 8.78 -11.04
N GLN A 84 4.09 8.70 -10.09
CA GLN A 84 4.39 8.32 -8.70
C GLN A 84 4.54 6.82 -8.49
N TYR A 85 3.79 6.00 -9.23
CA TYR A 85 3.70 4.56 -8.99
C TYR A 85 4.12 3.71 -10.19
N GLY A 86 4.41 4.32 -11.35
CA GLY A 86 4.83 3.60 -12.55
C GLY A 86 3.71 2.78 -13.18
N ILE A 87 2.44 3.11 -12.92
CA ILE A 87 1.30 2.42 -13.51
C ILE A 87 1.17 2.78 -15.00
N PRO A 88 0.74 1.84 -15.85
CA PRO A 88 0.53 2.13 -17.27
C PRO A 88 -0.72 3.00 -17.47
N THR A 89 -0.73 3.83 -18.52
CA THR A 89 -1.87 4.68 -18.91
C THR A 89 -2.75 4.03 -19.99
N THR A 90 -2.81 2.71 -19.98
CA THR A 90 -3.32 1.87 -21.07
C THR A 90 -4.56 1.06 -20.64
N VAL A 91 -5.11 0.30 -21.59
CA VAL A 91 -6.17 -0.69 -21.37
C VAL A 91 -5.81 -1.74 -20.30
N GLU A 92 -4.53 -1.97 -20.01
CA GLU A 92 -4.12 -2.87 -18.93
C GLU A 92 -4.53 -2.35 -17.55
N LEU A 93 -4.46 -1.04 -17.33
CA LEU A 93 -4.89 -0.41 -16.08
C LEU A 93 -6.39 -0.61 -15.87
N ASP A 94 -7.20 -0.32 -16.89
CA ASP A 94 -8.66 -0.47 -16.83
C ASP A 94 -9.04 -1.91 -16.50
N ARG A 95 -8.43 -2.88 -17.18
CA ARG A 95 -8.66 -4.32 -16.92
C ARG A 95 -8.27 -4.70 -15.50
N ALA A 96 -7.15 -4.19 -14.99
CA ALA A 96 -6.73 -4.46 -13.63
C ALA A 96 -7.71 -3.86 -12.61
N ILE A 97 -8.17 -2.62 -12.81
CA ILE A 97 -9.14 -1.97 -11.92
C ILE A 97 -10.47 -2.73 -11.93
N ILE A 98 -11.02 -3.05 -13.12
CA ILE A 98 -12.27 -3.81 -13.25
C ILE A 98 -12.15 -5.15 -12.50
N TYR A 99 -11.06 -5.88 -12.74
CA TYR A 99 -10.81 -7.15 -12.06
C TYR A 99 -10.77 -6.98 -10.54
N MET A 100 -10.04 -5.98 -10.04
CA MET A 100 -9.87 -5.74 -8.60
C MET A 100 -11.17 -5.32 -7.92
N VAL A 101 -12.01 -4.52 -8.60
CA VAL A 101 -13.32 -4.10 -8.10
C VAL A 101 -14.31 -5.27 -8.10
N ASP A 102 -14.36 -6.06 -9.18
CA ASP A 102 -15.26 -7.22 -9.29
C ASP A 102 -14.97 -8.27 -8.19
N HIS A 103 -13.70 -8.43 -7.82
CA HIS A 103 -13.26 -9.33 -6.75
C HIS A 103 -13.27 -8.67 -5.36
N LYS A 104 -13.70 -7.41 -5.25
CA LYS A 104 -13.78 -6.65 -3.99
C LYS A 104 -12.43 -6.55 -3.27
N TYR A 105 -11.37 -6.30 -4.02
CA TYR A 105 -10.04 -6.05 -3.46
C TYR A 105 -9.80 -4.56 -3.20
N VAL A 106 -10.39 -3.69 -4.02
CA VAL A 106 -10.35 -2.24 -3.86
C VAL A 106 -11.71 -1.65 -4.20
N ASP A 107 -11.99 -0.47 -3.67
CA ASP A 107 -13.04 0.42 -4.19
C ASP A 107 -12.37 1.51 -5.02
N MET A 108 -12.52 1.47 -6.34
CA MET A 108 -11.94 2.46 -7.26
C MET A 108 -12.88 2.68 -8.45
N THR A 109 -12.96 3.91 -8.92
CA THR A 109 -13.76 4.27 -10.10
C THR A 109 -12.96 5.12 -11.08
N ILE A 110 -12.99 4.75 -12.36
CA ILE A 110 -12.42 5.55 -13.45
C ILE A 110 -13.40 6.69 -13.77
N ALA A 111 -12.93 7.93 -13.65
CA ALA A 111 -13.71 9.14 -13.85
C ALA A 111 -13.02 10.07 -14.87
N GLY A 112 -13.04 9.68 -16.14
CA GLY A 112 -12.34 10.37 -17.22
C GLY A 112 -10.85 10.07 -17.19
N ASP A 113 -10.03 11.10 -17.01
CA ASP A 113 -8.56 11.04 -16.90
C ASP A 113 -8.06 10.86 -15.46
N SER A 114 -8.98 10.62 -14.53
CA SER A 114 -8.73 10.55 -13.10
C SER A 114 -9.30 9.27 -12.49
N LEU A 115 -8.73 8.82 -11.39
CA LEU A 115 -9.30 7.79 -10.52
C LEU A 115 -9.92 8.42 -9.29
N VAL A 116 -11.14 8.03 -8.96
CA VAL A 116 -11.71 8.21 -7.63
C VAL A 116 -11.32 6.98 -6.82
N ILE A 117 -10.54 7.20 -5.77
CA ILE A 117 -9.91 6.17 -4.97
C ILE A 117 -10.69 6.04 -3.67
N GLY A 118 -11.20 4.85 -3.41
CA GLY A 118 -11.74 4.43 -2.13
C GLY A 118 -10.79 3.46 -1.42
N PRO A 119 -11.26 2.85 -0.32
CA PRO A 119 -10.42 2.05 0.54
C PRO A 119 -9.97 0.75 -0.14
N ALA A 120 -8.80 0.26 0.25
CA ALA A 120 -8.45 -1.13 -0.01
C ALA A 120 -9.32 -2.03 0.87
N LEU A 121 -9.81 -3.12 0.30
CA LEU A 121 -10.66 -4.09 0.98
C LEU A 121 -9.89 -5.36 1.36
N VAL A 122 -8.60 -5.41 1.02
CA VAL A 122 -7.65 -6.47 1.35
C VAL A 122 -6.37 -5.88 1.93
N TYR A 123 -5.68 -6.68 2.73
CA TYR A 123 -4.39 -6.32 3.31
C TYR A 123 -3.23 -6.83 2.47
N ARG A 124 -2.18 -6.02 2.43
CA ARG A 124 -0.86 -6.32 1.88
C ARG A 124 0.18 -6.28 3.02
N ASP A 125 1.34 -6.89 2.79
CA ASP A 125 2.43 -6.89 3.77
C ASP A 125 2.81 -5.46 4.20
N SER A 126 3.19 -5.34 5.47
CA SER A 126 3.73 -4.13 6.07
C SER A 126 5.19 -4.33 6.46
N TYR A 127 5.94 -3.23 6.49
CA TYR A 127 7.34 -3.23 6.88
C TYR A 127 7.49 -3.03 8.39
N ASP A 128 8.24 -3.92 9.03
CA ASP A 128 8.69 -3.79 10.41
C ASP A 128 10.18 -4.15 10.49
N PRO A 129 11.07 -3.18 10.85
CA PRO A 129 12.51 -3.42 10.96
C PRO A 129 12.89 -4.46 12.02
N GLU A 130 12.03 -4.72 13.02
CA GLU A 130 12.28 -5.75 14.03
C GLU A 130 12.07 -7.18 13.46
N ILE A 131 11.29 -7.29 12.39
CA ILE A 131 10.88 -8.57 11.79
C ILE A 131 11.64 -8.83 10.48
N TYR A 132 11.90 -7.79 9.70
CA TYR A 132 12.48 -7.90 8.36
C TYR A 132 13.55 -6.86 8.09
N GLN A 133 14.69 -7.29 7.56
CA GLN A 133 15.73 -6.41 7.08
C GLN A 133 15.61 -6.24 5.57
N LEU A 134 15.40 -4.99 5.11
CA LEU A 134 15.34 -4.65 3.69
C LEU A 134 16.65 -5.02 2.98
N GLN A 135 16.53 -5.54 1.77
CA GLN A 135 17.62 -6.02 0.93
C GLN A 135 17.85 -5.10 -0.28
N LEU A 136 16.77 -4.61 -0.88
CA LEU A 136 16.78 -3.83 -2.11
C LEU A 136 16.20 -2.43 -1.92
N LEU A 137 15.06 -2.32 -1.24
CA LEU A 137 14.36 -1.06 -0.99
C LEU A 137 14.96 -0.31 0.20
N SER A 138 14.84 1.02 0.20
CA SER A 138 15.18 1.84 1.37
C SER A 138 13.99 2.04 2.32
N GLU A 139 14.26 2.48 3.55
CA GLU A 139 13.20 2.81 4.52
C GLU A 139 12.26 3.92 4.02
N GLU A 140 12.81 4.90 3.29
CA GLU A 140 12.02 5.97 2.67
C GLU A 140 11.06 5.44 1.60
N GLU A 141 11.48 4.44 0.82
CA GLU A 141 10.67 3.83 -0.23
C GLU A 141 9.52 2.99 0.32
N VAL A 142 9.68 2.41 1.52
CA VAL A 142 8.65 1.63 2.20
C VAL A 142 7.92 2.41 3.30
N ALA A 143 8.18 3.72 3.44
CA ALA A 143 7.66 4.55 4.53
C ALA A 143 6.12 4.47 4.65
N ALA A 144 5.40 4.47 3.53
CA ALA A 144 3.94 4.35 3.50
C ALA A 144 3.40 3.03 4.10
N ARG A 145 4.26 2.00 4.21
CA ARG A 145 3.94 0.67 4.75
C ARG A 145 4.68 0.39 6.07
N SER A 146 5.38 1.37 6.62
CA SER A 146 6.19 1.22 7.84
C SER A 146 5.30 1.20 9.08
N VAL A 147 5.35 0.10 9.84
CA VAL A 147 4.63 -0.07 11.10
C VAL A 147 5.10 0.95 12.16
N PRO A 148 6.43 1.17 12.37
CA PRO A 148 6.89 2.22 13.27
C PRO A 148 6.37 3.61 12.90
N LEU A 149 6.45 3.98 11.61
CA LEU A 149 6.00 5.30 11.17
C LEU A 149 4.48 5.46 11.31
N ALA A 150 3.71 4.43 11.00
CA ALA A 150 2.27 4.43 11.20
C ALA A 150 1.90 4.61 12.68
N LYS A 151 2.62 3.95 13.59
CA LYS A 151 2.45 4.09 15.04
C LYS A 151 2.76 5.51 15.50
N ASP A 152 3.86 6.09 15.04
CA ASP A 152 4.26 7.45 15.39
C ASP A 152 3.23 8.49 14.87
N ASN A 153 2.75 8.31 13.64
CA ASN A 153 1.72 9.16 13.05
C ASN A 153 0.41 9.09 13.84
N LEU A 154 -0.02 7.89 14.23
CA LEU A 154 -1.23 7.69 15.04
C LEU A 154 -1.08 8.31 16.44
N GLN A 155 0.09 8.15 17.06
CA GLN A 155 0.37 8.75 18.36
C GLN A 155 0.35 10.28 18.29
N HIS A 156 1.03 10.85 17.29
CA HIS A 156 1.01 12.29 17.04
C HIS A 156 -0.41 12.82 16.79
N TRP A 157 -1.20 12.14 15.96
CA TRP A 157 -2.60 12.52 15.74
C TRP A 157 -3.43 12.45 17.03
N PHE A 158 -3.25 11.41 17.84
CA PHE A 158 -3.94 11.29 19.12
C PHE A 158 -3.58 12.45 20.07
N ASP A 159 -2.29 12.74 20.23
CA ASP A 159 -1.80 13.76 21.16
C ASP A 159 -2.19 15.18 20.74
N HIS A 160 -2.24 15.46 19.44
CA HIS A 160 -2.47 16.82 18.92
C HIS A 160 -3.91 17.09 18.47
N GLN A 161 -4.70 16.07 18.15
CA GLN A 161 -6.08 16.24 17.68
C GLN A 161 -7.08 15.70 18.70
N VAL A 162 -6.93 14.45 19.12
CA VAL A 162 -7.96 13.76 19.92
C VAL A 162 -7.91 14.15 21.40
N ALA A 163 -6.73 14.09 22.02
CA ALA A 163 -6.56 14.37 23.44
C ALA A 163 -6.97 15.80 23.82
N PRO A 164 -6.64 16.86 23.05
CA PRO A 164 -7.09 18.22 23.33
C PRO A 164 -8.61 18.36 23.25
N LEU A 165 -9.24 17.82 22.19
CA LEU A 165 -10.71 17.86 22.02
C LEU A 165 -11.44 17.19 23.20
N ARG A 166 -10.91 16.08 23.71
CA ARG A 166 -11.48 15.41 24.88
C ARG A 166 -11.42 16.31 26.12
N GLN A 167 -10.31 17.02 26.34
CA GLN A 167 -10.18 17.93 27.48
C GLN A 167 -11.17 19.10 27.38
N GLU A 168 -11.32 19.69 26.19
CA GLU A 168 -12.30 20.76 25.93
C GLU A 168 -13.74 20.28 26.16
N PHE A 169 -14.08 19.08 25.70
CA PHE A 169 -15.40 18.48 25.89
C PHE A 169 -15.71 18.25 27.38
N VAL A 170 -14.75 17.75 28.15
CA VAL A 170 -14.91 17.56 29.60
C VAL A 170 -15.04 18.91 30.32
N ALA A 171 -14.23 19.91 29.96
CA ALA A 171 -14.28 21.25 30.55
C ALA A 171 -15.62 21.95 30.28
N SER A 172 -16.13 21.87 29.04
CA SER A 172 -17.42 22.45 28.65
C SER A 172 -18.60 21.73 29.30
N SER A 173 -18.54 20.41 29.47
CA SER A 173 -19.57 19.62 30.17
C SER A 173 -19.64 19.96 31.67
N LYS A 174 -18.51 20.29 32.32
CA LYS A 174 -18.50 20.74 33.72
C LYS A 174 -19.10 22.14 33.91
N LYS A 175 -18.92 23.04 32.94
CA LYS A 175 -19.52 24.39 32.97
C LYS A 175 -21.05 24.40 32.81
N ARG A 176 -21.64 23.32 32.30
CA ARG A 176 -23.09 23.19 32.03
C ARG A 176 -23.93 22.65 33.19
N LYS A 177 -23.35 22.34 34.36
CA LYS A 177 -24.15 22.05 35.56
C LYS A 177 -24.53 23.37 36.25
N PRO A 178 -25.81 23.80 36.23
CA PRO A 178 -26.24 25.00 36.92
C PRO A 178 -26.33 24.72 38.42
N SER A 179 -25.96 25.73 39.21
CA SER A 179 -26.14 25.82 40.66
C SER A 179 -27.59 25.50 41.05
N GLN A 180 -27.77 24.52 41.93
CA GLN A 180 -29.02 24.34 42.69
C GLN A 180 -29.07 25.32 43.85
#